data_AF-A0A535NCK0-F1
#
_entry.id   AF-A0A535NCK0-F1
#
_cell.length_a   1.000
_cell.length_b   1.000
_cell.length_c   1.000
_cell.angle_alpha   90.00
_cell.angle_beta   90.00
_cell.angle_gamma   90.00
#
_symmetry.space_group_name_H-M   'P 1'
#
loop_
_entity.id
_entity.type
_entity.pdbx_description
1 polymer ?
#
loop_
_entity_poly.entity_id
_entity_poly.type
_entity_poly.pdbx_seq_one_letter_code
_entity_poly.pdbx_strand_id
1 'polypeptide(L)'
;MKAQRVDMFVCPMATPADTSGLQKLADSGKIRPDTLVALVGKTEGTGQHDDWGRVWADVALREWTAKFLAIPVADVAQRVIFVLSGGCPGVITPHIA
;
A
#
# COMPACT_ATOMS: atom_id res chain seq x y z
N MET A 1 -24.24 6.44 -18.75
CA MET A 1 -23.39 6.22 -17.56
C MET A 1 -22.02 5.80 -18.04
N LYS A 2 -20.92 6.33 -17.47
CA LYS A 2 -19.59 5.73 -17.70
C LYS A 2 -19.50 4.47 -16.83
N ALA A 3 -19.17 3.33 -17.43
CA ALA A 3 -18.88 2.12 -16.67
C ALA A 3 -17.59 2.34 -15.86
N GLN A 4 -17.54 1.82 -14.62
CA GLN A 4 -16.29 1.84 -13.86
C GLN A 4 -15.27 0.92 -14.53
N ARG A 5 -14.00 1.30 -14.46
CA ARG A 5 -12.86 0.44 -14.80
C ARG A 5 -11.96 0.36 -13.57
N VAL A 6 -11.52 -0.85 -13.25
CA VAL A 6 -10.65 -1.13 -12.12
C VAL A 6 -9.39 -1.81 -12.67
N ASP A 7 -8.23 -1.31 -12.26
CA ASP A 7 -6.93 -1.93 -12.52
C ASP A 7 -6.29 -2.27 -11.15
N MET A 8 -5.49 -3.33 -11.08
CA MET A 8 -4.79 -3.77 -9.85
C MET A 8 -3.33 -4.03 -10.18
N PHE A 9 -2.41 -3.59 -9.31
CA PHE A 9 -0.98 -3.69 -9.54
C PHE A 9 -0.26 -4.28 -8.34
N VAL A 10 0.16 -5.53 -8.43
CA VAL A 10 0.87 -6.20 -7.33
C VAL A 10 2.35 -5.83 -7.37
N CYS A 11 2.83 -5.19 -6.29
CA CYS A 11 4.22 -4.82 -6.09
C CYS A 11 4.85 -5.66 -4.96
N PRO A 12 5.88 -6.47 -5.24
CA PRO A 12 6.67 -7.11 -4.20
C PRO A 12 7.29 -6.06 -3.26
N MET A 13 7.40 -6.39 -1.98
CA MET A 13 8.04 -5.54 -0.96
C MET A 13 9.25 -6.25 -0.38
N ALA A 14 10.42 -5.62 -0.43
CA ALA A 14 11.65 -6.17 0.17
C ALA A 14 11.67 -6.07 1.70
N THR A 15 10.94 -5.10 2.27
CA THR A 15 10.75 -4.91 3.72
C THR A 15 9.35 -4.33 3.96
N PRO A 16 8.82 -4.32 5.20
CA PRO A 16 7.53 -3.69 5.49
C PRO A 16 7.42 -2.22 5.05
N ALA A 17 8.53 -1.47 4.98
CA ALA A 17 8.52 -0.06 4.57
C ALA A 17 8.86 0.17 3.08
N ASP A 18 9.05 -0.89 2.29
CA ASP A 18 9.40 -0.76 0.87
C ASP A 18 8.20 -0.29 0.03
N THR A 19 8.26 0.96 -0.41
CA THR A 19 7.27 1.58 -1.31
C THR A 19 7.81 1.81 -2.72
N SER A 20 8.99 1.26 -3.04
CA SER A 20 9.68 1.52 -4.31
C SER A 20 8.91 1.03 -5.53
N GLY A 21 8.16 -0.06 -5.42
CA GLY A 21 7.27 -0.56 -6.47
C GLY A 21 6.13 0.39 -6.78
N LEU A 22 5.46 0.92 -5.75
CA LEU A 22 4.40 1.92 -5.88
C LEU A 22 4.95 3.21 -6.50
N GLN A 23 6.13 3.67 -6.07
CA GLN A 23 6.77 4.85 -6.64
C GLN A 23 7.04 4.68 -8.14
N LYS A 24 7.58 3.52 -8.56
CA LYS A 24 7.80 3.23 -9.99
C LYS A 24 6.49 3.25 -10.80
N LEU A 25 5.39 2.75 -10.25
CA LEU A 25 4.08 2.82 -10.91
C LEU A 25 3.61 4.27 -11.06
N ALA A 26 3.77 5.08 -10.01
CA ALA A 26 3.45 6.51 -10.03
C ALA A 26 4.30 7.27 -11.06
N ASP A 27 5.62 7.08 -11.04
CA ASP A 27 6.56 7.71 -11.96
C ASP A 27 6.28 7.35 -13.43
N SER A 28 5.83 6.12 -13.68
CA SER A 28 5.43 5.66 -15.02
C SER A 28 4.03 6.13 -15.46
N GLY A 29 3.26 6.76 -14.58
CA GLY A 29 1.88 7.20 -14.84
C GLY A 29 0.85 6.06 -14.91
N LYS A 30 1.21 4.83 -14.50
CA LYS A 30 0.29 3.68 -14.49
C LYS A 30 -0.78 3.80 -13.41
N ILE A 31 -0.44 4.43 -12.29
CA ILE A 31 -1.39 4.84 -11.25
C ILE A 31 -1.46 6.36 -11.23
N ARG A 32 -2.63 6.90 -10.89
CA ARG A 32 -2.85 8.35 -10.77
C ARG A 32 -3.46 8.71 -9.42
N PRO A 33 -3.15 9.90 -8.88
CA PRO A 33 -3.65 10.33 -7.58
C PRO A 33 -5.19 10.36 -7.50
N ASP A 34 -5.86 10.69 -8.60
CA ASP A 34 -7.32 10.82 -8.67
C ASP A 34 -8.06 9.47 -8.72
N THR A 35 -7.34 8.36 -8.91
CA THR A 35 -7.94 7.02 -9.08
C THR A 35 -7.47 5.99 -8.06
N LEU A 36 -6.53 6.31 -7.17
CA LEU A 36 -6.11 5.40 -6.11
C LEU A 36 -7.19 5.32 -5.03
N VAL A 37 -7.72 4.12 -4.77
CA VAL A 37 -8.83 3.92 -3.83
C VAL A 37 -8.49 2.98 -2.68
N ALA A 38 -7.51 2.09 -2.86
CA ALA A 38 -7.09 1.15 -1.83
C ALA A 38 -5.62 0.74 -2.01
N LEU A 39 -5.01 0.34 -0.91
CA LEU A 39 -3.75 -0.40 -0.85
C LEU A 39 -3.96 -1.62 0.05
N VAL A 40 -3.79 -2.81 -0.51
CA VAL A 40 -4.08 -4.09 0.18
C VAL A 40 -2.88 -5.01 0.07
N GLY A 41 -2.44 -5.60 1.19
CA GLY A 41 -1.17 -6.31 1.15
C GLY A 41 -0.90 -7.29 2.28
N LYS A 42 0.17 -8.04 2.04
CA LYS A 42 0.80 -8.96 2.98
C LYS A 42 2.11 -8.36 3.46
N THR A 43 2.23 -8.16 4.77
CA THR A 43 3.45 -7.61 5.39
C THR A 43 4.23 -8.71 6.08
N GLU A 44 5.56 -8.67 5.98
CA GLU A 44 6.41 -9.52 6.82
C GLU A 44 6.21 -9.14 8.30
N GLY A 45 6.19 -10.14 9.17
CA GLY A 45 5.87 -9.97 10.59
C GLY A 45 5.27 -11.22 11.21
N THR A 46 4.84 -11.12 12.47
CA THR A 46 4.25 -12.25 13.20
C THR A 46 2.79 -12.50 12.81
N GLY A 47 2.09 -11.49 12.26
CA GLY A 47 0.65 -11.50 12.04
C GLY A 47 -0.18 -11.34 13.31
N GLN A 48 0.45 -11.27 14.48
CA GLN A 48 -0.23 -11.23 15.77
C GLN A 48 -0.59 -9.80 16.19
N HIS A 49 -1.14 -9.65 17.39
CA HIS A 49 -1.57 -8.36 17.95
C HIS A 49 -0.41 -7.37 18.15
N ASP A 50 0.81 -7.88 18.33
CA ASP A 50 2.06 -7.14 18.57
C ASP A 50 2.96 -7.05 17.31
N ASP A 51 2.39 -7.26 16.13
CA ASP A 51 3.12 -7.19 14.86
C ASP A 51 3.48 -5.74 14.49
N TRP A 52 4.67 -5.31 14.92
CA TRP A 52 5.25 -4.00 14.56
C TRP A 52 5.62 -3.88 13.08
N GLY A 53 5.85 -5.00 12.37
CA GLY A 53 6.09 -4.99 10.92
C GLY A 53 4.86 -4.49 10.18
N ARG A 54 3.66 -4.96 10.56
CA ARG A 54 2.39 -4.44 10.04
C ARG A 54 2.20 -2.95 10.31
N VAL A 55 2.52 -2.49 11.53
CA VAL A 55 2.41 -1.07 11.90
C VAL A 55 3.38 -0.21 11.08
N TRP A 56 4.62 -0.68 10.90
CA TRP A 56 5.62 0.03 10.13
C TRP A 56 5.22 0.16 8.64
N ALA A 57 4.65 -0.90 8.06
CA ALA A 57 4.10 -0.85 6.71
C ALA A 57 2.96 0.17 6.57
N ASP A 58 2.02 0.20 7.52
CA ASP A 58 0.92 1.16 7.53
C ASP A 58 1.44 2.62 7.53
N VAL A 59 2.41 2.92 8.40
CA VAL A 59 3.05 4.25 8.46
C VAL A 59 3.71 4.61 7.13
N ALA A 60 4.57 3.74 6.61
CA ALA A 60 5.30 3.99 5.36
C ALA A 60 4.36 4.20 4.16
N LEU A 61 3.31 3.37 4.06
CA LEU A 61 2.32 3.46 2.98
C LEU A 61 1.46 4.73 3.10
N ARG A 62 1.09 5.15 4.32
CA ARG A 62 0.37 6.42 4.52
C ARG A 62 1.22 7.62 4.18
N GLU A 63 2.49 7.64 4.58
CA GLU A 63 3.41 8.72 4.23
C GLU A 63 3.65 8.81 2.71
N TRP A 64 3.84 7.67 2.05
CA TRP A 64 3.96 7.61 0.60
C TRP A 64 2.69 8.11 -0.09
N THR A 65 1.52 7.64 0.36
CA THR A 65 0.22 8.02 -0.20
C THR A 65 -0.06 9.51 0.00
N ALA A 66 0.26 10.07 1.16
CA ALA A 66 0.11 11.51 1.43
C ALA A 66 0.89 12.36 0.42
N LYS A 67 2.15 11.98 0.16
CA LYS A 67 3.00 12.64 -0.84
C LYS A 67 2.44 12.46 -2.25
N PHE A 68 1.99 11.27 -2.60
CA PHE A 68 1.43 10.97 -3.93
C PHE A 68 0.12 11.73 -4.20
N LEU A 69 -0.74 11.87 -3.19
CA LEU A 69 -2.00 12.59 -3.28
C LEU A 69 -1.87 14.11 -3.03
N ALA A 70 -0.70 14.57 -2.59
CA ALA A 70 -0.45 15.96 -2.17
C ALA A 70 -1.41 16.45 -1.07
N ILE A 71 -1.65 15.62 -0.04
CA ILE A 71 -2.52 15.93 1.11
C ILE A 71 -1.81 15.64 2.45
N PRO A 72 -2.30 16.19 3.58
CA PRO A 72 -1.80 15.81 4.90
C PRO A 72 -1.96 14.30 5.18
N VAL A 73 -0.99 13.69 5.85
CA VAL A 73 -1.01 12.25 6.22
C VAL A 73 -2.28 11.89 7.01
N ALA A 74 -2.76 12.80 7.87
CA ALA A 74 -3.96 12.61 8.68
C ALA A 74 -5.23 12.42 7.83
N ASP A 75 -5.27 12.95 6.60
CA ASP A 75 -6.45 12.92 5.74
C ASP A 75 -6.46 11.71 4.79
N VAL A 76 -5.32 11.02 4.67
CA VAL A 76 -5.14 9.89 3.73
C VAL A 76 -6.18 8.78 3.96
N ALA A 77 -6.50 8.47 5.21
CA ALA A 77 -7.45 7.41 5.56
C ALA A 77 -8.89 7.70 5.11
N GLN A 78 -9.22 8.98 4.87
CA GLN A 78 -10.54 9.38 4.37
C GLN A 78 -10.66 9.18 2.85
N ARG A 79 -9.53 8.97 2.16
CA ARG A 79 -9.43 8.91 0.70
C ARG A 79 -9.08 7.52 0.19
N VAL A 80 -8.18 6.82 0.87
CA VAL A 80 -7.64 5.52 0.46
C VAL A 80 -7.80 4.52 1.60
N ILE A 81 -8.30 3.34 1.26
CA ILE A 81 -8.44 2.22 2.20
C ILE A 81 -7.09 1.50 2.34
N PHE A 82 -6.69 1.17 3.56
CA PHE A 82 -5.48 0.38 3.85
C PHE A 82 -5.90 -0.93 4.53
N VAL A 83 -5.56 -2.07 3.93
CA VAL A 83 -5.81 -3.39 4.52
C VAL A 83 -4.52 -4.19 4.51
N LEU A 84 -3.88 -4.29 5.68
CA LEU A 84 -2.60 -4.96 5.84
C LEU A 84 -2.75 -6.20 6.72
N SER A 85 -2.49 -7.36 6.13
CA SER A 85 -2.45 -8.63 6.86
C SER A 85 -0.99 -9.02 7.12
N GLY A 86 -0.58 -8.99 8.39
CA GLY A 86 0.74 -9.43 8.80
C GLY A 86 0.95 -10.93 8.67
N GLY A 87 2.21 -11.36 8.66
CA GLY A 87 2.60 -12.77 8.55
C GLY A 87 2.74 -13.24 7.11
N CYS A 88 3.97 -13.53 6.70
CA CYS A 88 4.31 -14.09 5.40
C CYS A 88 5.12 -15.40 5.55
N PRO A 89 4.59 -16.44 6.23
CA PRO A 89 5.35 -17.67 6.42
C PRO A 89 5.51 -18.46 5.12
N GLY A 90 6.61 -19.21 5.03
CA GLY A 90 6.85 -20.16 3.94
C GLY A 90 7.00 -19.47 2.58
N VAL A 91 5.99 -19.64 1.71
CA VAL A 91 6.05 -19.23 0.30
C VAL A 91 5.32 -17.92 -0.01
N ILE A 92 4.70 -17.29 0.99
CA ILE A 92 3.99 -16.03 0.81
C ILE A 92 5.02 -14.92 0.65
N THR A 93 5.09 -14.31 -0.53
CA THR A 93 5.97 -13.16 -0.77
C THR A 93 5.30 -11.88 -0.27
N PRO A 94 5.93 -11.08 0.60
CA PRO A 94 5.40 -9.77 1.01
C PRO A 94 5.13 -8.87 -0.20
N HIS A 95 3.98 -8.19 -0.21
CA HIS A 95 3.56 -7.35 -1.33
C HIS A 95 2.46 -6.37 -0.92
N ILE A 96 2.31 -5.32 -1.74
CA ILE A 96 1.18 -4.38 -1.72
C ILE A 96 0.55 -4.33 -3.12
N ALA A 97 -0.77 -4.24 -3.18
CA ALA A 97 -1.57 -4.16 -4.39
C ALA A 97 -2.53 -2.97 -4.39
#